data_AF-K5WPF9-F1
#
_entry.id   AF-K5WPF9-F1
#
_cell.length_a   1.000
_cell.length_b   1.000
_cell.length_c   1.000
_cell.angle_alpha   90.00
_cell.angle_beta   90.00
_cell.angle_gamma   90.00
#
_symmetry.space_group_name_H-M   'P 1'
#
loop_
_entity.id
_entity.type
_entity.pdbx_description
1 polymer ?
#
loop_
_entity_poly.entity_id
_entity_poly.type
_entity_poly.pdbx_seq_one_letter_code
_entity_poly.pdbx_strand_id
1 'polypeptide(L)'
;LLVCEALGFVPQLLLDDIVNVANQTIQNAVNDIEEHLLSWAERRARQSESDKDGTEEVEQGLVAFQTLLEYHTDLGFDYFEAWSLRNAFNVSADLPIVLPHHEGLDLTAPPERERELMDDIDALLKKMDAQRRLEYALKRALRTSSKERRNAEDKLEQLAAIIDHPSFEELSGLPQKYEAMYTACSSFEPLDAATLSALTQVELSEPGKHPWESTKSGYMKWAKERLTA
;
A
#
# COMPACT_ATOMS: atom_id res chain seq x y z
N LEU A 1 -17.66 -28.76 21.11
CA LEU A 1 -16.83 -28.05 20.12
C LEU A 1 -17.68 -27.23 19.16
N LEU A 2 -18.75 -27.79 18.59
CA LEU A 2 -19.67 -27.08 17.69
C LEU A 2 -20.18 -25.74 18.25
N VAL A 3 -20.53 -25.68 19.53
CA VAL A 3 -21.05 -24.46 20.19
C VAL A 3 -19.99 -23.37 20.30
N CYS A 4 -18.76 -23.71 20.71
CA CYS A 4 -17.68 -22.73 20.83
C CYS A 4 -17.30 -22.16 19.47
N GLU A 5 -17.33 -23.00 18.44
CA GLU A 5 -17.05 -22.59 17.06
C GLU A 5 -18.19 -21.74 16.47
N ALA A 6 -19.45 -22.11 16.74
CA ALA A 6 -20.61 -21.33 16.32
C ALA A 6 -20.64 -19.93 16.94
N LEU A 7 -20.28 -19.83 18.22
CA LEU A 7 -20.28 -18.57 18.97
C LEU A 7 -19.00 -17.75 18.76
N GLY A 8 -17.90 -18.40 18.37
CA GLY A 8 -16.57 -17.78 18.27
C GLY A 8 -15.91 -17.51 19.63
N PHE A 9 -16.54 -17.94 20.74
CA PHE A 9 -16.01 -17.83 22.10
C PHE A 9 -16.49 -19.01 22.95
N VAL A 10 -15.85 -19.21 24.10
CA VAL A 10 -16.24 -20.25 25.06
C VAL A 10 -17.38 -19.72 25.93
N PRO A 11 -18.56 -20.39 25.98
CA PRO A 11 -19.71 -19.92 26.75
C PRO A 11 -19.44 -19.64 28.23
N GLN A 12 -18.52 -20.38 28.83
CA GLN A 12 -18.09 -20.18 30.21
C GLN A 12 -17.55 -18.76 30.45
N LEU A 13 -16.77 -18.20 29.51
CA LEU A 13 -16.23 -16.84 29.63
C LEU A 13 -17.35 -15.79 29.66
N LEU A 14 -18.41 -15.99 28.88
CA LEU A 14 -19.57 -15.09 28.91
C LEU A 14 -20.29 -15.16 30.26
N LEU A 15 -20.41 -16.35 30.84
CA LEU A 15 -21.02 -16.53 32.15
C LEU A 15 -20.17 -15.88 33.25
N ASP A 16 -18.85 -16.05 33.21
CA ASP A 16 -17.90 -15.40 34.13
C ASP A 16 -18.03 -13.87 34.06
N ASP A 17 -18.11 -13.30 32.85
CA ASP A 17 -18.29 -11.86 32.65
C ASP A 17 -19.62 -11.36 33.22
N ILE A 18 -20.72 -12.11 33.02
CA ILE A 18 -22.04 -11.78 33.58
C ILE A 18 -22.00 -11.77 35.12
N VAL A 19 -21.42 -12.81 35.72
CA VAL A 19 -21.30 -12.93 37.19
C VAL A 19 -20.47 -11.77 37.74
N ASN A 20 -19.36 -11.43 37.09
CA ASN A 20 -18.52 -10.31 37.50
C ASN A 20 -19.27 -8.97 37.46
N VAL A 21 -19.99 -8.69 36.37
CA VAL A 21 -20.80 -7.46 36.24
C VAL A 21 -21.92 -7.42 37.29
N ALA A 22 -22.57 -8.55 37.54
CA ALA A 22 -23.64 -8.63 38.53
C ALA A 22 -23.11 -8.40 39.95
N ASN A 23 -21.99 -9.01 40.32
CA ASN A 23 -21.36 -8.81 41.63
C ASN A 23 -20.93 -7.35 41.84
N GLN A 24 -20.37 -6.70 40.81
CA GLN A 24 -20.07 -5.27 40.87
C GLN A 24 -21.34 -4.43 41.05
N THR A 25 -22.43 -4.77 40.36
CA THR A 25 -23.71 -4.06 40.47
C THR A 25 -24.32 -4.22 41.87
N ILE A 26 -24.24 -5.42 42.44
CA ILE A 26 -24.72 -5.71 43.80
C ILE A 26 -23.90 -4.95 44.82
N GLN A 27 -22.57 -4.95 44.70
CA GLN A 27 -21.72 -4.18 45.61
C GLN A 27 -22.05 -2.69 45.56
N ASN A 28 -22.23 -2.13 44.35
CA ASN A 28 -22.62 -0.73 44.20
C ASN A 28 -23.97 -0.43 44.86
N ALA A 29 -24.96 -1.31 44.67
CA ALA A 29 -26.27 -1.16 45.29
C ALA A 29 -26.21 -1.25 46.83
N VAL A 30 -25.40 -2.15 47.38
CA VAL A 30 -25.18 -2.26 48.83
C VAL A 30 -24.51 -1.01 49.38
N ASN A 31 -23.48 -0.48 48.69
CA ASN A 31 -22.80 0.76 49.08
C ASN A 31 -23.78 1.97 49.06
N ASP A 32 -24.65 2.06 48.04
CA ASP A 32 -25.66 3.12 47.96
C ASP A 32 -26.68 3.02 49.11
N ILE A 33 -27.07 1.80 49.47
CA ILE A 33 -27.97 1.54 50.62
C ILE A 33 -27.27 1.91 51.93
N GLU A 34 -26.01 1.53 52.09
CA GLU A 34 -25.17 1.88 53.24
C GLU A 34 -25.10 3.38 53.45
N GLU A 35 -24.74 4.14 52.42
CA GLU A 35 -24.66 5.60 52.48
C GLU A 35 -26.02 6.21 52.86
N HIS A 36 -27.12 5.72 52.28
CA HIS A 36 -28.45 6.22 52.59
C HIS A 36 -28.87 5.92 54.04
N LEU A 37 -28.66 4.69 54.51
CA LEU A 37 -29.06 4.26 55.84
C LEU A 37 -28.22 4.92 56.93
N LEU A 38 -26.91 5.05 56.73
CA LEU A 38 -26.02 5.77 57.65
C LEU A 38 -26.39 7.25 57.71
N SER A 39 -26.61 7.90 56.56
CA SER A 39 -27.02 9.31 56.54
C SER A 39 -28.38 9.55 57.21
N TRP A 40 -29.28 8.55 57.15
CA TRP A 40 -30.59 8.58 57.79
C TRP A 40 -30.47 8.37 59.31
N ALA A 41 -29.66 7.41 59.75
CA ALA A 41 -29.40 7.14 61.16
C ALA A 41 -28.70 8.33 61.84
N GLU A 42 -27.71 8.93 61.19
CA GLU A 42 -27.00 10.11 61.72
C GLU A 42 -27.94 11.32 61.87
N ARG A 43 -28.84 11.55 60.89
CA ARG A 43 -29.86 12.59 60.97
C ARG A 43 -30.79 12.40 62.17
N ARG A 44 -31.10 11.15 62.51
CA ARG A 44 -31.97 10.79 63.66
C ARG A 44 -31.24 10.96 64.99
N ALA A 45 -29.99 10.52 65.08
CA ALA A 45 -29.16 10.69 66.27
C ALA A 45 -28.91 12.18 66.61
N ARG A 46 -28.83 13.06 65.59
CA ARG A 46 -28.75 14.52 65.80
C ARG A 46 -30.05 15.13 66.35
N GLN A 47 -31.20 14.49 66.14
CA GLN A 47 -32.50 14.96 66.63
C GLN A 47 -32.88 14.41 68.02
N SER A 48 -32.26 13.32 68.46
CA SER A 48 -32.50 12.69 69.76
C SER A 48 -31.18 12.17 70.35
N GLU A 49 -30.67 12.79 71.43
CA GLU A 49 -29.40 12.41 72.08
C GLU A 49 -29.37 10.96 72.63
N SER A 50 -30.53 10.30 72.72
CA SER A 50 -30.68 8.93 73.22
C SER A 50 -30.45 7.84 72.16
N ASP A 51 -30.31 8.18 70.88
CA ASP A 51 -30.46 7.22 69.77
C ASP A 51 -29.12 6.77 69.14
N LYS A 52 -28.01 6.88 69.89
CA LYS A 52 -26.68 6.46 69.41
C LYS A 52 -26.59 4.96 69.11
N ASP A 53 -27.31 4.13 69.88
CA ASP A 53 -27.42 2.67 69.66
C ASP A 53 -28.00 2.32 68.28
N GLY A 54 -28.91 3.15 67.74
CA GLY A 54 -29.56 2.89 66.45
C GLY A 54 -28.60 2.94 65.26
N THR A 55 -27.42 3.54 65.41
CA THR A 55 -26.41 3.58 64.34
C THR A 55 -25.65 2.25 64.28
N GLU A 56 -25.29 1.69 65.44
CA GLU A 56 -24.60 0.40 65.55
C GLU A 56 -25.50 -0.76 65.13
N GLU A 57 -26.80 -0.70 65.45
CA GLU A 57 -27.80 -1.68 64.98
C GLU A 57 -27.95 -1.65 63.44
N VAL A 58 -27.92 -0.47 62.83
CA VAL A 58 -27.99 -0.31 61.36
C VAL A 58 -26.75 -0.87 60.69
N GLU A 59 -25.55 -0.59 61.23
CA GLU A 59 -24.29 -1.16 60.71
C GLU A 59 -24.30 -2.70 60.81
N GLN A 60 -24.70 -3.24 61.96
CA GLN A 60 -24.76 -4.69 62.16
C GLN A 60 -25.80 -5.35 61.24
N GLY A 61 -26.97 -4.72 61.08
CA GLY A 61 -28.02 -5.18 60.16
C GLY A 61 -27.58 -5.15 58.70
N LEU A 62 -26.82 -4.12 58.30
CA LEU A 62 -26.27 -3.99 56.96
C LEU A 62 -25.25 -5.08 56.66
N VAL A 63 -24.31 -5.36 57.58
CA VAL A 63 -23.33 -6.43 57.41
C VAL A 63 -24.01 -7.80 57.29
N ALA A 64 -25.04 -8.05 58.10
CA ALA A 64 -25.83 -9.28 58.02
C ALA A 64 -26.59 -9.39 56.68
N PHE A 65 -27.17 -8.28 56.21
CA PHE A 65 -27.84 -8.22 54.91
C PHE A 65 -26.87 -8.46 53.75
N GLN A 66 -25.71 -7.81 53.75
CA GLN A 66 -24.67 -8.00 52.73
C GLN A 66 -24.22 -9.46 52.67
N THR A 67 -23.89 -10.06 53.81
CA THR A 67 -23.46 -11.46 53.87
C THR A 67 -24.54 -12.41 53.34
N LEU A 68 -25.81 -12.15 53.68
CA LEU A 68 -26.94 -12.96 53.20
C LEU A 68 -27.16 -12.78 51.70
N LEU A 69 -27.05 -11.55 51.20
CA LEU A 69 -27.19 -11.23 49.79
C LEU A 69 -26.07 -11.88 48.98
N GLU A 70 -24.82 -11.76 49.40
CA GLU A 70 -23.67 -12.42 48.77
C GLU A 70 -23.89 -13.94 48.67
N TYR A 71 -24.25 -14.58 49.79
CA TYR A 71 -24.51 -16.02 49.82
C TYR A 71 -25.60 -16.47 48.84
N HIS A 72 -26.74 -15.77 48.81
CA HIS A 72 -27.84 -16.11 47.91
C HIS A 72 -27.53 -15.80 46.45
N THR A 73 -26.74 -14.77 46.21
CA THR A 73 -26.34 -14.37 44.87
C THR A 73 -25.36 -15.39 44.29
N ASP A 74 -24.33 -15.79 45.05
CA ASP A 74 -23.38 -16.83 44.64
C ASP A 74 -24.11 -18.13 44.31
N LEU A 75 -25.02 -18.58 45.20
CA LEU A 75 -25.81 -19.78 44.95
C LEU A 75 -26.70 -19.64 43.69
N GLY A 76 -27.30 -18.47 43.49
CA GLY A 76 -28.11 -18.17 42.31
C GLY A 76 -27.30 -18.22 41.02
N PHE A 77 -26.08 -17.68 41.04
CA PHE A 77 -25.19 -17.68 39.89
C PHE A 77 -24.60 -19.06 39.59
N ASP A 78 -24.29 -19.87 40.60
CA ASP A 78 -23.88 -21.27 40.41
C ASP A 78 -24.97 -22.07 39.67
N TYR A 79 -26.23 -21.91 40.09
CA TYR A 79 -27.36 -22.56 39.41
C TYR A 79 -27.59 -22.02 38.00
N PHE A 80 -27.45 -20.71 37.81
CA PHE A 80 -27.57 -20.08 36.50
C PHE A 80 -26.48 -20.57 35.54
N GLU A 81 -25.23 -20.67 35.99
CA GLU A 81 -24.10 -21.17 35.19
C GLU A 81 -24.35 -22.62 34.79
N ALA A 82 -24.64 -23.49 35.76
CA ALA A 82 -24.91 -24.90 35.52
C ALA A 82 -26.12 -25.12 34.60
N TRP A 83 -27.19 -24.36 34.79
CA TRP A 83 -28.38 -24.45 33.94
C TRP A 83 -28.09 -23.97 32.51
N SER A 84 -27.36 -22.87 32.36
CA SER A 84 -27.02 -22.29 31.06
C SER A 84 -26.15 -23.23 30.23
N LEU A 85 -25.11 -23.82 30.85
CA LEU A 85 -24.24 -24.78 30.18
C LEU A 85 -24.97 -26.07 29.80
N ARG A 86 -25.93 -26.52 30.62
CA ARG A 86 -26.68 -27.76 30.38
C ARG A 86 -27.84 -27.61 29.40
N ASN A 87 -28.42 -26.42 29.26
CA ASN A 87 -29.61 -26.20 28.45
C ASN A 87 -29.36 -25.22 27.29
N ALA A 88 -28.97 -23.97 27.58
CA ALA A 88 -28.83 -22.93 26.57
C ALA A 88 -27.65 -23.19 25.61
N PHE A 89 -26.51 -23.62 26.16
CA PHE A 89 -25.29 -23.89 25.40
C PHE A 89 -25.06 -25.38 25.14
N ASN A 90 -26.06 -26.22 25.39
CA ASN A 90 -25.97 -27.65 25.12
C ASN A 90 -26.65 -27.98 23.80
N VAL A 91 -25.86 -28.43 22.84
CA VAL A 91 -26.35 -28.98 21.59
C VAL A 91 -26.21 -30.48 21.66
N SER A 92 -27.33 -31.20 21.54
CA SER A 92 -27.33 -32.67 21.53
C SER A 92 -26.47 -33.19 20.38
N ALA A 93 -25.65 -34.20 20.65
CA ALA A 93 -24.80 -34.83 19.63
C ALA A 93 -25.62 -35.51 18.52
N ASP A 94 -26.89 -35.83 18.79
CA ASP A 94 -27.79 -36.50 17.84
C ASP A 94 -28.43 -35.53 16.83
N LEU A 95 -28.28 -34.21 17.01
CA LEU A 95 -28.84 -33.24 16.07
C LEU A 95 -27.89 -33.03 14.88
N PRO A 96 -28.37 -33.15 13.62
CA PRO A 96 -27.56 -32.92 12.42
C PRO A 96 -27.39 -31.42 12.16
N ILE A 97 -26.83 -30.67 13.11
CA ILE A 97 -26.51 -29.25 12.94
C ILE A 97 -25.15 -29.16 12.26
N VAL A 98 -25.15 -28.61 11.05
CA VAL A 98 -23.93 -28.28 10.30
C VAL A 98 -23.76 -26.78 10.34
N LEU A 99 -22.57 -26.31 10.72
CA LEU A 99 -22.25 -24.89 10.71
C LEU A 99 -22.11 -24.42 9.25
N PRO A 100 -22.44 -23.15 8.93
CA PRO A 100 -22.37 -22.66 7.55
C PRO A 100 -20.98 -22.84 6.90
N HIS A 101 -19.90 -22.72 7.68
CA HIS A 101 -18.54 -22.93 7.19
C HIS A 101 -18.11 -24.41 7.10
N HIS A 102 -18.92 -25.32 7.62
CA HIS A 102 -18.78 -26.76 7.43
C HIS A 102 -19.65 -27.28 6.28
N GLU A 103 -20.41 -26.42 5.62
CA GLU A 103 -21.22 -26.80 4.46
C GLU A 103 -20.31 -27.21 3.30
N GLY A 104 -20.42 -28.47 2.85
CA GLY A 104 -19.58 -29.03 1.81
C GLY A 104 -18.18 -29.48 2.28
N LEU A 105 -17.92 -29.49 3.59
CA LEU A 105 -16.69 -30.06 4.14
C LEU A 105 -16.75 -31.58 4.07
N ASP A 106 -16.03 -32.16 3.12
CA ASP A 106 -15.86 -33.60 3.00
C ASP A 106 -14.58 -34.07 3.69
N LEU A 107 -14.72 -34.53 4.93
CA LEU A 107 -13.60 -35.09 5.72
C LEU A 107 -13.24 -36.52 5.30
N THR A 108 -13.93 -37.11 4.31
CA THR A 108 -13.62 -38.45 3.80
C THR A 108 -12.62 -38.43 2.64
N ALA A 109 -12.19 -37.24 2.20
CA ALA A 109 -11.19 -37.09 1.16
C ALA A 109 -9.86 -37.77 1.56
N PRO A 110 -9.22 -38.54 0.66
CA PRO A 110 -7.95 -39.17 0.95
C PRO A 110 -6.83 -38.12 1.07
N PRO A 111 -5.81 -38.36 1.92
CA PRO A 111 -4.70 -37.41 2.13
C PRO A 111 -3.87 -37.16 0.85
N GLU A 112 -3.91 -38.09 -0.10
CA GLU A 112 -3.30 -37.90 -1.42
C GLU A 112 -3.97 -36.75 -2.20
N ARG A 113 -5.29 -36.60 -2.07
CA ARG A 113 -6.04 -35.53 -2.75
C ARG A 113 -5.70 -34.16 -2.18
N GLU A 114 -5.52 -34.07 -0.87
CA GLU A 114 -5.05 -32.83 -0.22
C GLU A 114 -3.67 -32.44 -0.74
N ARG A 115 -2.76 -33.42 -0.86
CA ARG A 115 -1.41 -33.17 -1.39
C ARG A 115 -1.44 -32.70 -2.83
N GLU A 116 -2.25 -33.33 -3.69
CA GLU A 116 -2.45 -32.87 -5.08
C GLU A 116 -2.97 -31.43 -5.13
N LEU A 117 -3.96 -31.09 -4.30
CA LEU A 117 -4.51 -29.74 -4.23
C LEU A 117 -3.46 -28.72 -3.77
N MET A 118 -2.61 -29.08 -2.80
CA MET A 118 -1.51 -28.23 -2.35
C MET A 118 -0.46 -28.03 -3.45
N ASP A 119 -0.12 -29.09 -4.18
CA ASP A 119 0.80 -29.01 -5.33
C ASP A 119 0.20 -28.13 -6.46
N ASP A 120 -1.11 -28.22 -6.69
CA ASP A 120 -1.84 -27.36 -7.64
C ASP A 120 -1.81 -25.89 -7.22
N ILE A 121 -2.02 -25.60 -5.93
CA ILE A 121 -1.92 -24.24 -5.38
C ILE A 121 -0.51 -23.68 -5.63
N ASP A 122 0.54 -24.45 -5.32
CA ASP A 122 1.93 -24.03 -5.54
C ASP A 122 2.23 -23.81 -7.03
N ALA A 123 1.69 -24.66 -7.90
CA ALA A 123 1.81 -24.49 -9.34
C ALA A 123 1.12 -23.21 -9.83
N LEU A 124 -0.06 -22.88 -9.29
CA LEU A 124 -0.79 -21.64 -9.60
C LEU A 124 -0.05 -20.41 -9.10
N LEU A 125 0.52 -20.45 -7.89
CA LEU A 125 1.34 -19.37 -7.35
C LEU A 125 2.56 -19.10 -8.25
N LYS A 126 3.27 -20.15 -8.68
CA LYS A 126 4.39 -20.03 -9.63
C LYS A 126 3.96 -19.43 -10.98
N LYS A 127 2.79 -19.84 -11.50
CA LYS A 127 2.22 -19.27 -12.74
C LYS A 127 1.90 -17.79 -12.57
N MET A 128 1.29 -17.39 -11.45
CA MET A 128 0.98 -16.00 -11.14
C MET A 128 2.25 -15.14 -11.08
N ASP A 129 3.31 -15.63 -10.43
CA ASP A 129 4.58 -14.91 -10.37
C ASP A 129 5.26 -14.77 -11.74
N ALA A 130 5.20 -15.81 -12.57
CA ALA A 130 5.68 -15.73 -13.95
C ALA A 130 4.89 -14.71 -14.78
N GLN A 131 3.56 -14.68 -14.63
CA GLN A 131 2.71 -13.68 -15.28
C GLN A 131 3.04 -12.26 -14.82
N ARG A 132 3.23 -12.03 -13.52
CA ARG A 132 3.64 -10.72 -12.99
C ARG A 132 4.99 -10.29 -13.56
N ARG A 133 5.98 -11.18 -13.63
CA ARG A 133 7.31 -10.89 -14.23
C ARG A 133 7.19 -10.53 -15.70
N LEU A 134 6.37 -11.27 -16.46
CA LEU A 134 6.10 -10.97 -17.87
C LEU A 134 5.45 -9.59 -18.02
N GLU A 135 4.46 -9.27 -17.19
CA GLU A 135 3.80 -7.97 -17.19
C GLU A 135 4.80 -6.82 -16.97
N TYR A 136 5.70 -6.96 -15.99
CA TYR A 136 6.75 -5.96 -15.75
C TYR A 136 7.69 -5.81 -16.95
N ALA A 137 8.10 -6.92 -17.59
CA ALA A 137 8.94 -6.90 -18.77
C ALA A 137 8.26 -6.21 -19.96
N LEU A 138 6.97 -6.52 -20.20
CA LEU A 138 6.17 -5.90 -21.26
C LEU A 138 5.96 -4.40 -21.02
N LYS A 139 5.64 -3.99 -19.78
CA LYS A 139 5.53 -2.56 -19.43
C LYS A 139 6.85 -1.82 -19.67
N ARG A 140 7.99 -2.45 -19.35
CA ARG A 140 9.31 -1.87 -19.63
C ARG A 140 9.56 -1.74 -21.12
N ALA A 141 9.29 -2.79 -21.90
CA ALA A 141 9.44 -2.78 -23.36
C ALA A 141 8.57 -1.69 -24.01
N LEU A 142 7.32 -1.55 -23.56
CA LEU A 142 6.40 -0.53 -24.05
C LEU A 142 6.89 0.90 -23.75
N ARG A 143 7.46 1.13 -22.56
CA ARG A 143 8.10 2.42 -22.22
C ARG A 143 9.32 2.72 -23.11
N THR A 144 10.17 1.74 -23.35
CA THR A 144 11.33 1.92 -24.24
C THR A 144 10.87 2.20 -25.68
N SER A 145 9.97 1.39 -26.22
CA SER A 145 9.45 1.52 -27.58
C SER A 145 8.73 2.86 -27.79
N SER A 146 7.90 3.30 -26.83
CA SER A 146 7.24 4.62 -26.92
C SER A 146 8.24 5.78 -26.89
N LYS A 147 9.33 5.68 -26.12
CA LYS A 147 10.41 6.68 -26.12
C LYS A 147 11.16 6.68 -27.45
N GLU A 148 11.48 5.51 -27.99
CA GLU A 148 12.13 5.38 -29.30
C GLU A 148 11.26 5.95 -30.41
N ARG A 149 9.95 5.67 -30.38
CA ARG A 149 8.98 6.25 -31.32
C ARG A 149 8.97 7.76 -31.27
N ARG A 150 8.88 8.37 -30.08
CA ARG A 150 8.93 9.84 -29.92
C ARG A 150 10.23 10.43 -30.46
N ASN A 151 11.38 9.83 -30.13
CA ASN A 151 12.67 10.29 -30.64
C ASN A 151 12.76 10.19 -32.17
N ALA A 152 12.12 9.17 -32.78
CA ALA A 152 12.06 9.03 -34.23
C ALA A 152 11.13 10.08 -34.85
N GLU A 153 9.97 10.34 -34.23
CA GLU A 153 9.02 11.39 -34.61
C GLU A 153 9.71 12.77 -34.55
N ASP A 154 10.38 13.12 -33.45
CA ASP A 154 11.11 14.39 -33.30
C ASP A 154 12.21 14.57 -34.38
N LYS A 155 12.91 13.48 -34.73
CA LYS A 155 13.92 13.51 -35.79
C LYS A 155 13.29 13.71 -37.16
N LEU A 156 12.16 13.07 -37.43
CA LEU A 156 11.42 13.26 -38.68
C LEU A 156 10.92 14.70 -38.79
N GLU A 157 10.38 15.27 -37.73
CA GLU A 157 9.97 16.69 -37.70
C GLU A 157 11.15 17.62 -37.96
N GLN A 158 12.31 17.38 -37.35
CA GLN A 158 13.52 18.16 -37.59
C GLN A 158 14.01 18.05 -39.03
N LEU A 159 13.97 16.86 -39.63
CA LEU A 159 14.36 16.65 -41.02
C LEU A 159 13.36 17.30 -41.98
N ALA A 160 12.06 17.15 -41.73
CA ALA A 160 11.01 17.82 -42.49
C ALA A 160 11.20 19.34 -42.48
N ALA A 161 11.43 19.94 -41.31
CA ALA A 161 11.69 21.37 -41.19
C ALA A 161 12.96 21.86 -41.92
N ILE A 162 13.97 21.00 -42.10
CA ILE A 162 15.18 21.33 -42.89
C ILE A 162 14.89 21.22 -44.39
N ILE A 163 14.16 20.19 -44.81
CA ILE A 163 13.80 19.96 -46.21
C ILE A 163 12.86 21.07 -46.72
N ASP A 164 11.91 21.51 -45.89
CA ASP A 164 10.96 22.57 -46.22
C ASP A 164 11.57 23.99 -46.17
N HIS A 165 12.84 24.12 -45.76
CA HIS A 165 13.51 25.42 -45.69
C HIS A 165 13.99 25.87 -47.09
N PRO A 166 13.74 27.12 -47.51
CA PRO A 166 14.02 27.60 -48.87
C PRO A 166 15.52 27.55 -49.24
N SER A 167 16.43 27.62 -48.27
CA SER A 167 17.87 27.48 -48.55
C SER A 167 18.25 26.06 -49.02
N PHE A 168 17.44 25.04 -48.74
CA PHE A 168 17.71 23.68 -49.24
C PHE A 168 17.57 23.60 -50.76
N GLU A 169 16.64 24.34 -51.36
CA GLU A 169 16.53 24.46 -52.82
C GLU A 169 17.79 25.12 -53.41
N GLU A 170 18.33 26.16 -52.77
CA GLU A 170 19.58 26.81 -53.20
C GLU A 170 20.81 25.91 -53.05
N LEU A 171 20.86 25.12 -51.95
CA LEU A 171 21.90 24.14 -51.69
C LEU A 171 21.83 22.93 -52.63
N SER A 172 20.64 22.56 -53.12
CA SER A 172 20.47 21.47 -54.08
C SER A 172 21.20 21.72 -55.42
N GLY A 173 21.43 23.00 -55.76
CA GLY A 173 22.20 23.42 -56.94
C GLY A 173 23.71 23.60 -56.70
N LEU A 174 24.19 23.55 -55.46
CA LEU A 174 25.63 23.68 -55.15
C LEU A 174 26.51 22.55 -55.73
N PRO A 175 26.10 21.27 -55.76
CA PRO A 175 26.91 20.21 -56.35
C PRO A 175 27.25 20.52 -57.82
N GLN A 176 26.27 21.00 -58.59
CA GLN A 176 26.49 21.40 -59.99
C GLN A 176 27.41 22.62 -60.10
N LYS A 177 27.29 23.61 -59.19
CA LYS A 177 28.20 24.76 -59.15
C LYS A 177 29.62 24.36 -58.77
N TYR A 178 29.80 23.41 -57.85
CA TYR A 178 31.11 22.88 -57.47
C TYR A 178 31.74 22.05 -58.60
N GLU A 179 30.96 21.25 -59.32
CA GLU A 179 31.47 20.55 -60.51
C GLU A 179 31.89 21.53 -61.61
N ALA A 180 31.10 22.60 -61.84
CA ALA A 180 31.46 23.67 -62.78
C ALA A 180 32.72 24.44 -62.34
N MET A 181 32.89 24.71 -61.04
CA MET A 181 34.09 25.35 -60.51
C MET A 181 35.31 24.42 -60.56
N TYR A 182 35.14 23.14 -60.24
CA TYR A 182 36.20 22.13 -60.32
C TYR A 182 36.68 21.95 -61.76
N THR A 183 35.76 21.82 -62.71
CA THR A 183 36.10 21.75 -64.13
C THR A 183 36.81 23.02 -64.59
N ALA A 184 36.35 24.21 -64.21
CA ALA A 184 37.04 25.46 -64.48
C ALA A 184 38.44 25.52 -63.86
N CYS A 185 38.59 25.16 -62.58
CA CYS A 185 39.87 25.12 -61.87
C CYS A 185 40.85 24.12 -62.48
N SER A 186 40.36 22.96 -62.91
CA SER A 186 41.15 21.92 -63.58
C SER A 186 41.50 22.25 -65.03
N SER A 187 40.84 23.27 -65.62
CA SER A 187 41.13 23.75 -66.97
C SER A 187 42.21 24.84 -67.02
N PHE A 188 42.64 25.37 -65.88
CA PHE A 188 43.79 26.27 -65.82
C PHE A 188 45.11 25.49 -65.97
N GLU A 189 46.07 26.09 -66.66
CA GLU A 189 47.41 25.54 -66.88
C GLU A 189 48.19 25.47 -65.55
N PRO A 190 48.98 24.41 -65.27
CA PRO A 190 49.70 24.27 -64.01
C PRO A 190 50.65 25.45 -63.79
N LEU A 191 50.61 26.04 -62.59
CA LEU A 191 51.44 27.19 -62.24
C LEU A 191 52.93 26.84 -62.32
N ASP A 192 53.66 27.62 -63.12
CA ASP A 192 55.09 27.47 -63.32
C ASP A 192 55.87 27.84 -62.03
N ALA A 193 56.96 27.13 -61.75
CA ALA A 193 57.66 27.15 -60.45
C ALA A 193 58.13 28.55 -59.98
N ALA A 194 58.23 29.52 -60.90
CA ALA A 194 58.58 30.91 -60.59
C ALA A 194 57.44 31.69 -59.89
N THR A 195 56.17 31.32 -60.11
CA THR A 195 55.00 32.02 -59.54
C THR A 195 54.67 31.55 -58.12
N LEU A 196 54.94 30.27 -57.82
CA LEU A 196 54.76 29.71 -56.48
C LEU A 196 55.67 30.40 -55.44
N SER A 197 56.92 30.70 -55.81
CA SER A 197 57.87 31.38 -54.92
C SER A 197 57.41 32.79 -54.49
N ALA A 198 56.63 33.49 -55.32
CA ALA A 198 56.10 34.82 -55.01
C ALA A 198 54.87 34.80 -54.08
N LEU A 199 54.09 33.71 -54.08
CA LEU A 199 52.90 33.56 -53.24
C LEU A 199 53.20 33.07 -51.82
N THR A 200 54.33 32.36 -51.63
CA THR A 200 54.74 31.82 -50.31
C THR A 200 55.14 32.86 -49.26
N GLN A 201 55.21 34.16 -49.58
CA GLN A 201 55.56 35.20 -48.62
C GLN A 201 54.37 35.82 -47.87
N VAL A 202 53.16 35.30 -48.02
CA VAL A 202 52.01 35.74 -47.22
C VAL A 202 51.90 34.89 -45.95
N GLU A 203 52.39 35.43 -44.83
CA GLU A 203 52.12 34.89 -43.50
C GLU A 203 50.60 34.96 -43.21
N LEU A 204 49.95 33.80 -43.17
CA LEU A 204 48.59 33.67 -42.64
C LEU A 204 48.69 33.46 -41.13
N SER A 205 48.40 34.50 -40.35
CA SER A 205 48.26 34.40 -38.89
C SER A 205 47.17 33.37 -38.54
N GLU A 206 47.53 32.37 -37.73
CA GLU A 206 46.58 31.42 -37.16
C GLU A 206 45.64 32.10 -36.14
N PRO A 207 44.30 31.96 -36.26
CA PRO A 207 43.41 32.22 -35.14
C PRO A 207 43.19 30.94 -34.34
N GLY A 208 43.23 31.06 -33.01
CA GLY A 208 43.10 29.93 -32.08
C GLY A 208 41.79 29.15 -32.21
N LYS A 209 41.81 27.91 -31.68
CA LYS A 209 40.75 26.90 -31.71
C LYS A 209 39.35 27.50 -31.59
N HIS A 210 38.57 27.35 -32.66
CA HIS A 210 37.23 27.88 -32.71
C HIS A 210 36.24 27.00 -31.91
N PRO A 211 35.19 27.57 -31.30
CA PRO A 211 34.23 26.85 -30.45
C PRO A 211 33.55 25.65 -31.13
N TRP A 212 33.40 25.66 -32.47
CA TRP A 212 32.84 24.56 -33.24
C TRP A 212 33.71 23.30 -33.28
N GLU A 213 35.00 23.39 -32.93
CA GLU A 213 35.92 22.23 -32.85
C GLU A 213 35.78 21.46 -31.53
N SER A 214 35.16 22.06 -30.50
CA SER A 214 35.16 21.53 -29.13
C SER A 214 34.02 20.55 -28.82
N THR A 215 32.85 20.71 -29.45
CA THR A 215 31.66 19.91 -29.17
C THR A 215 30.83 19.70 -30.43
N LYS A 216 30.32 18.47 -30.65
CA LYS A 216 29.49 18.11 -31.82
C LYS A 216 28.25 18.99 -32.00
N SER A 217 27.61 19.42 -30.90
CA SER A 217 26.47 20.35 -30.92
C SER A 217 26.90 21.76 -31.34
N GLY A 218 28.10 22.19 -30.96
CA GLY A 218 28.70 23.46 -31.40
C GLY A 218 28.99 23.46 -32.90
N TYR A 219 29.53 22.37 -33.44
CA TYR A 219 29.71 22.21 -34.89
C TYR A 219 28.38 22.25 -35.64
N MET A 220 27.36 21.51 -35.18
CA MET A 220 26.04 21.50 -35.82
C MET A 220 25.35 22.87 -35.80
N LYS A 221 25.51 23.65 -34.73
CA LYS A 221 24.97 25.01 -34.63
C LYS A 221 25.69 25.98 -35.56
N TRP A 222 27.02 25.94 -35.57
CA TRP A 222 27.85 26.73 -36.48
C TRP A 222 27.57 26.39 -37.95
N ALA A 223 27.47 25.10 -38.29
CA ALA A 223 27.17 24.65 -39.64
C ALA A 223 25.77 25.10 -40.08
N LYS A 224 24.77 25.05 -39.18
CA LYS A 224 23.45 25.63 -39.43
C LYS A 224 23.52 27.13 -39.71
N GLU A 225 24.16 27.90 -38.83
CA GLU A 225 24.31 29.36 -38.98
C GLU A 225 25.01 29.75 -40.29
N ARG A 226 25.95 28.94 -40.77
CA ARG A 226 26.69 29.19 -42.02
C ARG A 226 25.92 28.81 -43.28
N LEU A 227 25.00 27.85 -43.19
CA LEU A 227 24.15 27.42 -44.30
C LEU A 227 22.87 28.25 -44.45
N THR A 228 22.53 29.07 -43.43
CA THR A 228 21.35 29.93 -43.42
C THR A 228 21.65 31.42 -43.61
N ALA A 229 22.91 31.81 -43.78
CA ALA A 229 23.36 33.19 -44.03
C ALA A 229 23.80 33.34 -45.50
#